data_AF-A0A965B6D4-F1
#
_entry.id   AF-A0A965B6D4-F1
#
_cell.length_a   1.000
_cell.length_b   1.000
_cell.length_c   1.000
_cell.angle_alpha   90.00
_cell.angle_beta   90.00
_cell.angle_gamma   90.00
#
_symmetry.space_group_name_H-M   'P 1'
#
loop_
_entity.id
_entity.type
_entity.pdbx_description
1 polymer ?
#
loop_
_entity_poly.entity_id
_entity_poly.type
_entity_poly.pdbx_seq_one_letter_code
_entity_poly.pdbx_strand_id
1 'polypeptide(L)'
;TCWKPDEFFKELAAGTGPALFQIEEMTDCSLPMQNLLCRIVRDRYAGDLRLTDPLYILLTGNRTADKSGANRLSTKLGNRMLQLTIEFDQRAWEAWAHSQHVGPDILAFHRWKADTDGTGRSSAIAFDPARTINPTARAWAEMADRIDRRLSPTTYLKALAGAVGLGPATEFVAFQQYWKDLPSLTDLWQHTAELTIPRDLQGQYALALYAASAVTPEVMPAFVQLSGRLTKTLAIPMMLAAQQRCPAIVSTHAYSQWAAQYAHLMF
;
A
#
# COMPACT_ATOMS: atom_id res chain seq x y z
N THR A 1 -23.33 -35.64 -17.55
CA THR A 1 -23.01 -34.71 -18.65
C THR A 1 -21.50 -34.70 -18.83
N CYS A 2 -20.97 -35.00 -20.02
CA CYS A 2 -19.52 -34.88 -20.25
C CYS A 2 -19.21 -33.42 -20.61
N TRP A 3 -18.13 -32.89 -20.04
CA TRP A 3 -17.62 -31.58 -20.42
C TRP A 3 -16.91 -31.71 -21.77
N LYS A 4 -17.35 -30.93 -22.77
CA LYS A 4 -16.71 -30.88 -24.09
C LYS A 4 -15.82 -29.64 -24.16
N PRO A 5 -14.54 -29.78 -24.55
CA PRO A 5 -13.66 -28.64 -24.77
C PRO A 5 -14.21 -27.73 -25.85
N ASP A 6 -14.16 -26.42 -25.62
CA ASP A 6 -14.52 -25.40 -26.61
C ASP A 6 -13.43 -25.23 -27.68
N GLU A 7 -13.66 -24.34 -28.66
CA GLU A 7 -12.72 -24.07 -29.75
C GLU A 7 -11.36 -23.56 -29.23
N PHE A 8 -11.34 -22.80 -28.14
CA PHE A 8 -10.12 -22.32 -27.52
C PHE A 8 -9.18 -23.47 -27.13
N PHE A 9 -9.70 -24.52 -26.49
CA PHE A 9 -8.87 -25.68 -26.16
C PHE A 9 -8.39 -26.45 -27.39
N LYS A 10 -9.16 -26.46 -28.49
CA LYS A 10 -8.74 -27.09 -29.76
C LYS A 10 -7.61 -26.31 -30.42
N GLU A 11 -7.65 -24.98 -30.38
CA GLU A 11 -6.55 -24.12 -30.84
C GLU A 11 -5.28 -24.36 -30.02
N LEU A 12 -5.39 -24.44 -28.68
CA LEU A 12 -4.28 -24.81 -27.81
C LEU A 12 -3.72 -26.21 -28.12
N ALA A 13 -4.60 -27.16 -28.48
CA ALA A 13 -4.21 -28.52 -28.87
C ALA A 13 -3.57 -28.58 -30.28
N ALA A 14 -3.95 -27.68 -31.19
CA ALA A 14 -3.40 -27.60 -32.54
C ALA A 14 -1.95 -27.10 -32.56
N GLY A 15 -1.50 -26.39 -31.51
CA GLY A 15 -0.09 -26.07 -31.27
C GLY A 15 0.46 -24.97 -32.17
N THR A 16 -0.02 -23.74 -31.97
CA THR A 16 0.43 -22.54 -32.71
C THR A 16 1.75 -21.94 -32.21
N GLY A 17 2.45 -22.63 -31.28
CA GLY A 17 3.68 -22.17 -30.63
C GLY A 17 3.54 -22.16 -29.10
N PRO A 18 4.48 -21.52 -28.37
CA PRO A 18 4.35 -21.30 -26.93
C PRO A 18 3.08 -20.51 -26.59
N ALA A 19 2.28 -21.03 -25.66
CA ALA A 19 1.02 -20.42 -25.25
C ALA A 19 0.89 -20.38 -23.71
N LEU A 20 0.14 -19.41 -23.19
CA LEU A 20 -0.20 -19.30 -21.77
C LEU A 20 -1.72 -19.48 -21.59
N PHE A 21 -2.13 -20.43 -20.77
CA PHE A 21 -3.50 -20.60 -20.32
C PHE A 21 -3.63 -20.15 -18.86
N GLN A 22 -4.33 -19.03 -18.67
CA GLN A 22 -4.54 -18.40 -17.37
C GLN A 22 -5.95 -18.69 -16.84
N ILE A 23 -6.04 -19.22 -15.62
CA ILE A 23 -7.29 -19.44 -14.91
C ILE A 23 -7.31 -18.47 -13.73
N GLU A 24 -8.13 -17.43 -13.86
CA GLU A 24 -8.33 -16.43 -12.81
C GLU A 24 -9.20 -16.96 -11.67
N GLU A 25 -8.95 -16.47 -10.45
CA GLU A 25 -9.78 -16.71 -9.25
C GLU A 25 -10.09 -18.19 -9.00
N MET A 26 -9.13 -19.09 -9.23
CA MET A 26 -9.34 -20.53 -9.11
C MET A 26 -9.79 -20.94 -7.70
N THR A 27 -9.40 -20.20 -6.67
CA THR A 27 -9.84 -20.45 -5.30
C THR A 27 -11.34 -20.27 -5.09
N ASP A 28 -12.05 -19.57 -5.98
CA ASP A 28 -13.50 -19.40 -5.88
C ASP A 28 -14.24 -20.65 -6.40
N CYS A 29 -13.52 -21.54 -7.08
CA CYS A 29 -14.04 -22.80 -7.57
C CYS A 29 -14.35 -23.79 -6.43
N SER A 30 -15.47 -24.50 -6.60
CA SER A 30 -15.85 -25.63 -5.75
C SER A 30 -14.83 -26.78 -5.83
N LEU A 31 -14.79 -27.62 -4.78
CA LEU A 31 -13.88 -28.77 -4.73
C LEU A 31 -14.02 -29.74 -5.93
N PRO A 32 -15.24 -30.05 -6.45
CA PRO A 32 -15.38 -30.83 -7.68
C PRO A 32 -14.71 -30.19 -8.90
N MET A 33 -14.78 -28.87 -9.06
CA MET A 33 -14.09 -28.17 -10.15
C MET A 33 -12.57 -28.24 -10.00
N GLN A 34 -12.05 -28.05 -8.78
CA GLN A 34 -10.62 -28.22 -8.52
C GLN A 34 -10.11 -29.64 -8.82
N ASN A 35 -10.95 -30.67 -8.61
CA ASN A 35 -10.63 -32.04 -8.98
C ASN A 35 -10.47 -32.23 -10.50
N LEU A 36 -11.30 -31.55 -11.29
CA LEU A 36 -11.21 -31.57 -12.75
C LEU A 36 -9.94 -30.85 -13.24
N LEU A 37 -9.60 -29.72 -12.62
CA LEU A 37 -8.36 -28.98 -12.91
C LEU A 37 -7.10 -29.81 -12.68
N CYS A 38 -7.11 -30.78 -11.77
CA CYS A 38 -5.95 -31.65 -11.54
C CYS A 38 -5.49 -32.37 -12.81
N ARG A 39 -6.43 -32.81 -13.65
CA ARG A 39 -6.14 -33.52 -14.91
C ARG A 39 -5.64 -32.56 -15.99
N ILE A 40 -6.17 -31.34 -16.02
CA ILE A 40 -5.70 -30.28 -16.93
C ILE A 40 -4.25 -29.88 -16.59
N VAL A 41 -3.98 -29.57 -15.32
CA VAL A 41 -2.68 -29.06 -14.87
C VAL A 41 -1.58 -30.12 -14.95
N ARG A 42 -1.86 -31.34 -14.48
CA ARG A 42 -0.83 -32.40 -14.41
C ARG A 42 -0.79 -33.25 -15.66
N ASP A 43 -1.94 -33.79 -16.05
CA ASP A 43 -2.00 -34.79 -17.12
C ASP A 43 -2.06 -34.12 -18.50
N ARG A 44 -2.27 -32.79 -18.55
CA ARG A 44 -2.41 -32.01 -19.78
C ARG A 44 -3.56 -32.50 -20.65
N TYR A 45 -4.69 -32.80 -20.02
CA TYR A 45 -5.93 -33.14 -20.71
C TYR A 45 -7.10 -32.27 -20.29
N ALA A 46 -7.74 -31.68 -21.28
CA ALA A 46 -9.04 -31.05 -21.17
C ALA A 46 -10.08 -32.07 -21.67
N GLY A 47 -10.74 -32.80 -20.77
CA GLY A 47 -11.60 -33.91 -21.16
C GLY A 47 -10.78 -35.00 -21.85
N ASP A 48 -11.08 -35.29 -23.13
CA ASP A 48 -10.32 -36.23 -23.96
C ASP A 48 -9.29 -35.55 -24.85
N LEU A 49 -9.22 -34.22 -24.83
CA LEU A 49 -8.29 -33.44 -25.65
C LEU A 49 -6.95 -33.28 -24.94
N ARG A 50 -5.89 -33.78 -25.58
CA ARG A 50 -4.51 -33.56 -25.11
C ARG A 50 -4.08 -32.14 -25.42
N LEU A 51 -3.56 -31.45 -24.40
CA LEU A 51 -2.96 -30.12 -24.53
C LEU A 51 -1.51 -30.25 -24.98
N THR A 52 -1.02 -29.25 -25.70
CA THR A 52 0.34 -29.24 -26.25
C THR A 52 1.40 -29.06 -25.16
N ASP A 53 2.58 -29.62 -25.40
CA ASP A 53 3.73 -29.52 -24.49
C ASP A 53 4.21 -28.07 -24.26
N PRO A 54 4.26 -27.17 -25.28
CA PRO A 54 4.60 -25.74 -25.09
C PRO A 54 3.48 -24.88 -24.47
N LEU A 55 2.51 -25.48 -23.78
CA LEU A 55 1.50 -24.76 -23.00
C LEU A 55 2.00 -24.48 -21.56
N TYR A 56 1.98 -23.23 -21.15
CA TYR A 56 2.14 -22.81 -19.76
C TYR A 56 0.75 -22.64 -19.13
N ILE A 57 0.57 -23.10 -17.90
CA ILE A 57 -0.72 -23.01 -17.20
C ILE A 57 -0.48 -22.19 -15.92
N LEU A 58 -1.18 -21.07 -15.78
CA LEU A 58 -1.11 -20.17 -14.64
C LEU A 58 -2.47 -20.10 -13.94
N LEU A 59 -2.51 -20.38 -12.64
CA LEU A 59 -3.71 -20.26 -11.82
C LEU A 59 -3.50 -19.11 -10.84
N THR A 60 -4.45 -18.18 -10.76
CA THR A 60 -4.48 -17.14 -9.74
C THR A 60 -5.53 -17.48 -8.67
N GLY A 61 -5.41 -16.87 -7.49
CA GLY A 61 -6.37 -17.07 -6.42
C GLY A 61 -5.99 -16.30 -5.17
N ASN A 62 -6.98 -16.06 -4.31
CA ASN A 62 -6.80 -15.37 -3.04
C ASN A 62 -6.56 -16.37 -1.91
N ARG A 63 -5.85 -15.97 -0.85
CA ARG A 63 -5.67 -16.87 0.29
C ARG A 63 -7.00 -16.98 1.04
N THR A 64 -7.30 -18.14 1.60
CA THR A 64 -8.49 -18.30 2.46
C THR A 64 -8.47 -17.36 3.66
N ALA A 65 -7.27 -17.00 4.15
CA ALA A 65 -7.08 -16.03 5.22
C ALA A 65 -7.57 -14.61 4.84
N ASP A 66 -7.57 -14.27 3.55
CA ASP A 66 -8.02 -12.96 3.06
C ASP A 66 -9.56 -12.86 3.00
N LYS A 67 -10.30 -13.96 3.25
CA LYS A 67 -11.78 -14.04 3.34
C LYS A 67 -12.55 -13.31 2.23
N SER A 68 -12.00 -13.25 1.02
CA SER A 68 -12.59 -12.56 -0.14
C SER A 68 -13.68 -13.37 -0.87
N GLY A 69 -14.06 -14.54 -0.36
CA GLY A 69 -14.87 -15.54 -1.08
C GLY A 69 -14.10 -16.81 -1.49
N ALA A 70 -12.79 -16.82 -1.27
CA ALA A 70 -11.91 -17.94 -1.61
C ALA A 70 -12.22 -19.22 -0.81
N ASN A 71 -12.41 -20.33 -1.53
CA ASN A 71 -12.44 -21.67 -0.96
C ASN A 71 -11.03 -22.17 -0.66
N ARG A 72 -10.95 -23.18 0.22
CA ARG A 72 -9.71 -23.90 0.47
C ARG A 72 -9.19 -24.56 -0.80
N LEU A 73 -7.94 -24.25 -1.17
CA LEU A 73 -7.22 -24.99 -2.18
C LEU A 73 -7.01 -26.44 -1.73
N SER A 74 -7.47 -27.39 -2.54
CA SER A 74 -7.28 -28.80 -2.26
C SER A 74 -5.80 -29.18 -2.33
N THR A 75 -5.33 -29.97 -1.36
CA THR A 75 -3.95 -30.50 -1.37
C THR A 75 -3.66 -31.31 -2.64
N LYS A 76 -4.68 -31.95 -3.21
CA LYS A 76 -4.58 -32.68 -4.47
C LYS A 76 -4.16 -31.77 -5.63
N LEU A 77 -4.79 -30.61 -5.78
CA LEU A 77 -4.42 -29.64 -6.82
C LEU A 77 -3.13 -28.91 -6.45
N GLY A 78 -3.01 -28.45 -5.20
CA GLY A 78 -1.85 -27.71 -4.69
C GLY A 78 -0.52 -28.43 -4.90
N ASN A 79 -0.45 -29.74 -4.68
CA ASN A 79 0.77 -30.55 -4.85
C ASN A 79 1.14 -30.84 -6.33
N ARG A 80 0.39 -30.28 -7.29
CA ARG A 80 0.65 -30.43 -8.74
C ARG A 80 1.16 -29.13 -9.38
N MET A 81 1.36 -28.09 -8.57
CA MET A 81 1.70 -26.75 -9.02
C MET A 81 2.89 -26.22 -8.23
N LEU A 82 3.70 -25.40 -8.88
CA LEU A 82 4.56 -24.45 -8.19
C LEU A 82 3.67 -23.32 -7.63
N GLN A 83 3.75 -23.08 -6.32
CA GLN A 83 2.98 -22.02 -5.68
C GLN A 83 3.86 -20.81 -5.41
N LEU A 84 3.47 -19.66 -5.94
CA LEU A 84 4.13 -18.38 -5.72
C LEU A 84 3.16 -17.48 -4.97
N THR A 85 3.59 -16.96 -3.81
CA THR A 85 2.82 -15.94 -3.09
C THR A 85 3.26 -14.58 -3.59
N ILE A 86 2.30 -13.79 -4.08
CA ILE A 86 2.52 -12.41 -4.50
C ILE A 86 2.09 -11.51 -3.36
N GLU A 87 3.00 -10.63 -2.93
CA GLU A 87 2.75 -9.66 -1.89
C GLU A 87 2.70 -8.25 -2.47
N PHE A 88 1.99 -7.38 -1.78
CA PHE A 88 1.93 -5.97 -2.16
C PHE A 88 3.25 -5.28 -1.80
N ASP A 89 3.90 -4.68 -2.80
CA ASP A 89 5.08 -3.85 -2.63
C ASP A 89 4.72 -2.36 -2.75
N GLN A 90 4.91 -1.62 -1.65
CA GLN A 90 4.59 -0.20 -1.55
C GLN A 90 5.41 0.65 -2.53
N ARG A 91 6.69 0.33 -2.74
CA ARG A 91 7.58 1.11 -3.61
C ARG A 91 7.25 0.88 -5.08
N ALA A 92 6.98 -0.38 -5.45
CA ALA A 92 6.56 -0.73 -6.80
C ALA A 92 5.22 -0.07 -7.15
N TRP A 93 4.26 -0.09 -6.22
CA TRP A 93 2.99 0.60 -6.41
C TRP A 93 3.17 2.12 -6.54
N GLU A 94 3.98 2.76 -5.69
CA GLU A 94 4.26 4.19 -5.82
C GLU A 94 4.89 4.54 -7.17
N ALA A 95 5.88 3.77 -7.63
CA ALA A 95 6.51 3.99 -8.93
C ALA A 95 5.50 3.89 -10.08
N TRP A 96 4.62 2.89 -10.05
CA TRP A 96 3.52 2.77 -11.01
C TRP A 96 2.55 3.96 -10.90
N ALA A 97 2.13 4.34 -9.70
CA ALA A 97 1.15 5.39 -9.47
C ALA A 97 1.67 6.77 -9.93
N HIS A 98 2.98 7.04 -9.75
CA HIS A 98 3.66 8.18 -10.36
C HIS A 98 3.57 8.17 -11.89
N SER A 99 3.82 7.02 -12.53
CA SER A 99 3.73 6.87 -14.00
C SER A 99 2.32 7.04 -14.55
N GLN A 100 1.30 6.81 -13.72
CA GLN A 100 -0.12 6.96 -14.07
C GLN A 100 -0.72 8.30 -13.61
N HIS A 101 0.11 9.22 -13.13
CA HIS A 101 -0.31 10.55 -12.67
C HIS A 101 -1.38 10.53 -11.56
N VAL A 102 -1.32 9.56 -10.65
CA VAL A 102 -2.18 9.54 -9.45
C VAL A 102 -1.93 10.80 -8.63
N GLY A 103 -3.00 11.37 -8.07
CA GLY A 103 -2.98 12.61 -7.30
C GLY A 103 -1.85 12.67 -6.25
N PRO A 104 -1.07 13.77 -6.23
CA PRO A 104 0.11 13.87 -5.37
C PRO A 104 -0.21 13.84 -3.86
N ASP A 105 -1.41 14.26 -3.48
CA ASP A 105 -1.92 14.17 -2.11
C ASP A 105 -2.26 12.74 -1.70
N ILE A 106 -2.76 11.89 -2.61
CA ILE A 106 -2.94 10.45 -2.35
C ILE A 106 -1.57 9.80 -2.16
N LEU A 107 -0.62 10.07 -3.06
CA LEU A 107 0.75 9.54 -2.93
C LEU A 107 1.39 9.97 -1.60
N ALA A 108 1.22 11.23 -1.21
CA ALA A 108 1.72 11.75 0.06
C ALA A 108 1.03 11.11 1.27
N PHE A 109 -0.28 10.90 1.20
CA PHE A 109 -1.04 10.21 2.24
C PHE A 109 -0.58 8.76 2.41
N HIS A 110 -0.37 8.03 1.31
CA HIS A 110 0.13 6.66 1.36
C HIS A 110 1.51 6.57 1.99
N ARG A 111 2.41 7.50 1.66
CA ARG A 111 3.74 7.61 2.31
C ARG A 111 3.61 7.90 3.79
N TRP A 112 2.80 8.90 4.17
CA TRP A 112 2.54 9.25 5.56
C TRP A 112 2.07 8.03 6.37
N LYS A 113 1.12 7.26 5.82
CA LYS A 113 0.60 6.03 6.44
C LYS A 113 1.62 4.88 6.46
N ALA A 114 2.47 4.75 5.45
CA ALA A 114 3.53 3.72 5.40
C ALA A 114 4.64 3.98 6.42
N ASP A 115 4.99 5.25 6.61
CA ASP A 115 5.98 5.67 7.60
C ASP A 115 5.44 5.53 9.04
N THR A 116 4.13 5.75 9.26
CA THR A 116 3.51 5.66 10.59
C THR A 116 3.44 4.22 11.12
N ASP A 117 3.29 3.23 10.25
CA ASP A 117 3.07 1.84 10.66
C ASP A 117 4.36 1.07 10.97
N GLY A 118 5.54 1.56 10.57
CA GLY A 118 6.82 0.87 10.75
C GLY A 118 6.98 -0.46 10.00
N THR A 119 5.94 -0.92 9.28
CA THR A 119 5.93 -2.19 8.52
C THR A 119 6.45 -2.03 7.08
N GLY A 120 6.69 -0.80 6.64
CA GLY A 120 7.00 -0.49 5.23
C GLY A 120 5.79 -0.61 4.28
N ARG A 121 4.62 -0.98 4.81
CA ARG A 121 3.35 -1.04 4.09
C ARG A 121 2.40 0.03 4.62
N SER A 122 1.75 0.74 3.72
CA SER A 122 0.82 1.80 4.08
C SER A 122 -0.45 1.28 4.77
N SER A 123 -0.77 1.74 5.98
CA SER A 123 -2.11 1.50 6.56
C SER A 123 -3.24 2.16 5.76
N ALA A 124 -2.92 3.03 4.79
CA ALA A 124 -3.91 3.51 3.82
C ALA A 124 -4.54 2.35 3.06
N ILE A 125 -3.88 1.19 2.97
CA ILE A 125 -4.40 -0.02 2.31
C ILE A 125 -4.68 -1.19 3.27
N ALA A 126 -4.87 -0.88 4.56
CA ALA A 126 -5.17 -1.88 5.57
C ALA A 126 -6.50 -2.59 5.25
N PHE A 127 -6.38 -3.86 4.87
CA PHE A 127 -7.51 -4.72 4.56
C PHE A 127 -8.13 -5.27 5.84
N ASP A 128 -9.46 -5.27 5.87
CA ASP A 128 -10.26 -5.85 6.94
C ASP A 128 -11.45 -6.61 6.30
N PRO A 129 -11.53 -7.94 6.48
CA PRO A 129 -12.57 -8.76 5.87
C PRO A 129 -13.97 -8.49 6.45
N ALA A 130 -14.09 -7.80 7.58
CA ALA A 130 -15.39 -7.38 8.11
C ALA A 130 -15.96 -6.16 7.38
N ARG A 131 -15.14 -5.45 6.58
CA ARG A 131 -15.58 -4.28 5.82
C ARG A 131 -16.13 -4.69 4.46
N THR A 132 -17.28 -4.13 4.12
CA THR A 132 -17.83 -4.23 2.76
C THR A 132 -16.99 -3.45 1.74
N ILE A 133 -16.37 -2.34 2.18
CA ILE A 133 -15.54 -1.47 1.33
C ILE A 133 -14.15 -1.40 1.96
N ASN A 134 -13.15 -1.85 1.21
CA ASN A 134 -11.75 -1.88 1.64
C ASN A 134 -10.92 -0.86 0.86
N PRO A 135 -9.97 -0.16 1.51
CA PRO A 135 -9.19 0.91 0.90
C PRO A 135 -8.04 0.35 0.04
N THR A 136 -8.34 -0.43 -0.98
CA THR A 136 -7.30 -1.07 -1.80
C THR A 136 -6.45 -0.03 -2.55
N ALA A 137 -5.21 -0.37 -2.86
CA ALA A 137 -4.33 0.45 -3.70
C ALA A 137 -4.99 0.86 -5.03
N ARG A 138 -5.77 -0.06 -5.63
CA ARG A 138 -6.61 0.20 -6.81
C ARG A 138 -7.73 1.20 -6.52
N ALA A 139 -8.44 1.06 -5.40
CA ALA A 139 -9.50 1.98 -5.01
C ALA A 139 -9.00 3.42 -4.85
N TRP A 140 -7.80 3.60 -4.28
CA TRP A 140 -7.17 4.90 -4.18
C TRP A 140 -6.85 5.50 -5.56
N ALA A 141 -6.16 4.73 -6.41
CA ALA A 141 -5.70 5.22 -7.71
C ALA A 141 -6.84 5.40 -8.74
N GLU A 142 -7.86 4.56 -8.72
CA GLU A 142 -8.90 4.56 -9.77
C GLU A 142 -10.21 5.21 -9.33
N MET A 143 -10.53 5.22 -8.04
CA MET A 143 -11.80 5.74 -7.54
C MET A 143 -11.60 7.02 -6.74
N ALA A 144 -10.79 6.99 -5.68
CA ALA A 144 -10.60 8.15 -4.80
C ALA A 144 -10.01 9.35 -5.56
N ASP A 145 -9.00 9.11 -6.41
CA ASP A 145 -8.33 10.16 -7.19
C ASP A 145 -9.25 10.87 -8.19
N ARG A 146 -10.30 10.18 -8.67
CA ARG A 146 -11.23 10.70 -9.68
C ARG A 146 -12.40 11.50 -9.08
N ILE A 147 -12.49 11.58 -7.75
CA ILE A 147 -13.57 12.32 -7.09
C ILE A 147 -13.34 13.82 -7.30
N ASP A 148 -14.38 14.52 -7.78
CA ASP A 148 -14.33 15.96 -8.01
C ASP A 148 -14.08 16.71 -6.68
N ARG A 149 -12.94 17.40 -6.63
CA ARG A 149 -12.49 18.17 -5.46
C ARG A 149 -13.32 19.44 -5.21
N ARG A 150 -14.18 19.83 -6.15
CA ARG A 150 -15.09 20.99 -6.03
C ARG A 150 -16.38 20.66 -5.28
N LEU A 151 -16.61 19.39 -4.96
CA LEU A 151 -17.74 18.96 -4.15
C LEU A 151 -17.69 19.63 -2.77
N SER A 152 -18.86 19.83 -2.17
CA SER A 152 -18.94 20.30 -0.78
C SER A 152 -18.16 19.35 0.15
N PRO A 153 -17.55 19.81 1.25
CA PRO A 153 -16.78 18.96 2.15
C PRO A 153 -17.53 17.69 2.59
N THR A 154 -18.83 17.83 2.88
CA THR A 154 -19.70 16.71 3.26
C THR A 154 -19.91 15.72 2.12
N THR A 155 -20.14 16.21 0.90
CA THR A 155 -20.34 15.34 -0.27
C THR A 155 -19.05 14.64 -0.67
N TYR A 156 -17.93 15.36 -0.63
CA TYR A 156 -16.60 14.84 -0.94
C TYR A 156 -16.21 13.71 0.01
N LEU A 157 -16.39 13.89 1.33
CA LEU A 157 -16.15 12.84 2.32
C LEU A 157 -17.03 11.60 2.09
N LYS A 158 -18.32 11.77 1.77
CA LYS A 158 -19.22 10.65 1.47
C LYS A 158 -18.79 9.89 0.21
N ALA A 159 -18.35 10.61 -0.83
CA ALA A 159 -17.84 9.99 -2.04
C ALA A 159 -16.56 9.19 -1.77
N LEU A 160 -15.61 9.76 -1.02
CA LEU A 160 -14.40 9.05 -0.61
C LEU A 160 -14.73 7.82 0.24
N ALA A 161 -15.66 7.95 1.19
CA ALA A 161 -16.09 6.83 2.02
C ALA A 161 -16.70 5.69 1.19
N GLY A 162 -17.36 6.01 0.08
CA GLY A 162 -17.85 5.01 -0.87
C GLY A 162 -16.75 4.30 -1.67
N ALA A 163 -15.58 4.93 -1.85
CA ALA A 163 -14.44 4.36 -2.57
C ALA A 163 -13.53 3.54 -1.66
N VAL A 164 -13.20 4.05 -0.47
CA VAL A 164 -12.15 3.50 0.40
C VAL A 164 -12.63 3.17 1.82
N GLY A 165 -13.91 3.40 2.12
CA GLY A 165 -14.47 3.24 3.47
C GLY A 165 -14.34 4.51 4.31
N LEU A 166 -15.24 4.67 5.29
CA LEU A 166 -15.39 5.91 6.07
C LEU A 166 -14.14 6.27 6.89
N GLY A 167 -13.50 5.29 7.54
CA GLY A 167 -12.30 5.53 8.35
C GLY A 167 -11.16 6.11 7.51
N PRO A 168 -10.67 5.39 6.49
CA PRO A 168 -9.62 5.88 5.60
C PRO A 168 -9.97 7.20 4.90
N ALA A 169 -11.22 7.38 4.48
CA ALA A 169 -11.69 8.64 3.90
C ALA A 169 -11.59 9.81 4.87
N THR A 170 -11.97 9.61 6.14
CA THR A 170 -11.90 10.65 7.17
C THR A 170 -10.46 11.04 7.46
N GLU A 171 -9.57 10.05 7.61
CA GLU A 171 -8.14 10.28 7.79
C GLU A 171 -7.53 11.05 6.62
N PHE A 172 -7.90 10.70 5.39
CA PHE A 172 -7.40 11.38 4.19
C PHE A 172 -7.89 12.82 4.09
N VAL A 173 -9.18 13.08 4.35
CA VAL A 173 -9.71 14.46 4.39
C VAL A 173 -9.01 15.28 5.45
N ALA A 174 -8.77 14.71 6.64
CA ALA A 174 -8.01 15.38 7.69
C ALA A 174 -6.56 15.66 7.25
N PHE A 175 -5.90 14.70 6.60
CA PHE A 175 -4.56 14.90 6.03
C PHE A 175 -4.53 16.02 4.99
N GLN A 176 -5.52 16.06 4.08
CA GLN A 176 -5.62 17.09 3.04
C GLN A 176 -5.77 18.51 3.60
N GLN A 177 -6.33 18.68 4.81
CA GLN A 177 -6.45 19.99 5.46
C GLN A 177 -5.09 20.61 5.78
N TYR A 178 -4.06 19.81 6.05
CA TYR A 178 -2.75 20.30 6.50
C TYR A 178 -1.65 20.08 5.46
N TRP A 179 -1.80 19.11 4.55
CA TRP A 179 -0.79 18.76 3.55
C TRP A 179 -0.39 19.90 2.61
N LYS A 180 -1.33 20.79 2.24
CA LYS A 180 -1.03 21.91 1.35
C LYS A 180 -0.20 23.01 2.01
N ASP A 181 -0.24 23.06 3.35
CA ASP A 181 0.54 23.99 4.16
C ASP A 181 1.89 23.37 4.58
N LEU A 182 2.15 22.10 4.23
CA LEU A 182 3.44 21.48 4.45
C LEU A 182 4.44 21.99 3.40
N PRO A 183 5.63 22.44 3.82
CA PRO A 183 6.68 22.87 2.90
C PRO A 183 7.20 21.70 2.06
N SER A 184 7.86 21.98 0.93
CA SER A 184 8.60 20.95 0.21
C SER A 184 9.75 20.41 1.09
N LEU A 185 10.25 19.19 0.86
CA LEU A 185 11.40 18.67 1.61
C LEU A 185 12.66 19.52 1.41
N THR A 186 12.83 20.10 0.23
CA THR A 186 13.93 21.04 -0.03
C THR A 186 13.82 22.27 0.86
N ASP A 187 12.64 22.89 0.90
CA ASP A 187 12.41 24.06 1.78
C ASP A 187 12.48 23.68 3.26
N LEU A 188 12.01 22.48 3.59
CA LEU A 188 12.01 21.94 4.95
C LEU A 188 13.43 21.87 5.51
N TRP A 189 14.42 21.49 4.69
CA TRP A 189 15.82 21.27 5.10
C TRP A 189 16.77 22.40 4.78
N GLN A 190 16.58 23.11 3.67
CA GLN A 190 17.47 24.20 3.24
C GLN A 190 17.01 25.56 3.78
N HIS A 191 15.71 25.72 4.03
CA HIS A 191 15.10 26.98 4.48
C HIS A 191 14.39 26.82 5.85
N THR A 192 14.85 25.86 6.67
CA THR A 192 14.21 25.53 7.96
C THR A 192 14.04 26.72 8.90
N ALA A 193 14.95 27.69 8.86
CA ALA A 193 14.87 28.90 9.68
C ALA A 193 13.69 29.81 9.29
N GLU A 194 13.32 29.79 8.00
CA GLU A 194 12.39 30.72 7.36
C GLU A 194 10.98 30.11 7.20
N LEU A 195 10.84 28.80 7.44
CA LEU A 195 9.55 28.12 7.36
C LEU A 195 8.49 28.78 8.23
N THR A 196 7.28 28.95 7.68
CA THR A 196 6.13 29.34 8.47
C THR A 196 5.64 28.12 9.25
N ILE A 197 5.70 28.20 10.59
CA ILE A 197 5.22 27.13 11.47
C ILE A 197 3.72 27.30 11.69
N PRO A 198 2.89 26.24 11.54
CA PRO A 198 1.48 26.28 11.87
C PRO A 198 1.24 26.77 13.31
N ARG A 199 0.19 27.57 13.53
CA ARG A 199 -0.08 28.16 14.86
C ARG A 199 -0.77 27.20 15.82
N ASP A 200 -1.57 26.28 15.29
CA ASP A 200 -2.28 25.28 16.06
C ASP A 200 -1.43 24.01 16.28
N LEU A 201 -1.73 23.29 17.36
CA LEU A 201 -0.97 22.11 17.77
C LEU A 201 -1.08 20.96 16.75
N GLN A 202 -2.21 20.86 16.04
CA GLN A 202 -2.47 19.79 15.08
C GLN A 202 -1.61 19.97 13.81
N GLY A 203 -1.53 21.18 13.28
CA GLY A 203 -0.64 21.51 12.16
C GLY A 203 0.84 21.33 12.52
N GLN A 204 1.24 21.71 13.74
CA GLN A 204 2.62 21.47 14.20
C GLN A 204 2.93 19.98 14.37
N TYR A 205 1.97 19.18 14.84
CA TYR A 205 2.11 17.74 14.91
C TYR A 205 2.26 17.11 13.51
N ALA A 206 1.46 17.56 12.54
CA ALA A 206 1.58 17.14 11.15
C ALA A 206 2.96 17.48 10.55
N LEU A 207 3.45 18.71 10.77
CA LEU A 207 4.78 19.14 10.33
C LEU A 207 5.91 18.34 11.02
N ALA A 208 5.77 18.04 12.31
CA ALA A 208 6.72 17.23 13.07
C ALA A 208 6.85 15.81 12.50
N LEU A 209 5.72 15.15 12.23
CA LEU A 209 5.72 13.81 11.65
C LEU A 209 6.22 13.80 10.21
N TYR A 210 5.84 14.81 9.42
CA TYR A 210 6.33 14.99 8.05
C TYR A 210 7.86 15.17 8.00
N ALA A 211 8.41 15.96 8.93
CA ALA A 211 9.85 16.09 9.07
C ALA A 211 10.51 14.80 9.55
N ALA A 212 9.91 14.13 10.53
CA ALA A 212 10.48 12.90 11.10
C ALA A 212 10.53 11.76 10.07
N SER A 213 9.58 11.71 9.14
CA SER A 213 9.55 10.69 8.10
C SER A 213 10.63 10.86 7.03
N ALA A 214 11.13 12.08 6.84
CA ALA A 214 12.13 12.42 5.83
C ALA A 214 13.54 12.70 6.39
N VAL A 215 13.78 12.36 7.67
CA VAL A 215 15.06 12.58 8.34
C VAL A 215 16.13 11.60 7.87
N THR A 216 17.35 12.12 7.69
CA THR A 216 18.59 11.37 7.45
C THR A 216 19.72 11.96 8.31
N PRO A 217 20.86 11.27 8.48
CA PRO A 217 21.99 11.83 9.23
C PRO A 217 22.46 13.19 8.72
N GLU A 218 22.38 13.42 7.40
CA GLU A 218 22.82 14.64 6.73
C GLU A 218 21.95 15.85 7.08
N VAL A 219 20.64 15.66 7.19
CA VAL A 219 19.66 16.75 7.48
C VAL A 219 19.39 16.91 8.97
N MET A 220 20.07 16.15 9.83
CA MET A 220 19.83 16.17 11.27
C MET A 220 19.98 17.57 11.93
N PRO A 221 20.93 18.43 11.53
CA PRO A 221 21.00 19.80 12.07
C PRO A 221 19.72 20.60 11.79
N ALA A 222 19.18 20.52 10.57
CA ALA A 222 17.93 21.16 10.19
C ALA A 222 16.74 20.54 10.96
N PHE A 223 16.73 19.22 11.13
CA PHE A 223 15.70 18.53 11.90
C PHE A 223 15.63 18.99 13.37
N VAL A 224 16.79 19.12 14.03
CA VAL A 224 16.88 19.65 15.40
C VAL A 224 16.46 21.11 15.45
N GLN A 225 16.85 21.91 14.46
CA GLN A 225 16.42 23.31 14.37
C GLN A 225 14.89 23.41 14.27
N LEU A 226 14.26 22.60 13.42
CA LEU A 226 12.80 22.56 13.30
C LEU A 226 12.14 22.17 14.63
N SER A 227 12.66 21.14 15.30
CA SER A 227 12.16 20.70 16.62
C SER A 227 12.15 21.84 17.64
N GLY A 228 13.17 22.70 17.63
CA GLY A 228 13.25 23.89 18.49
C GLY A 228 12.23 24.99 18.16
N ARG A 229 11.63 24.97 16.96
CA ARG A 229 10.61 25.95 16.52
C ARG A 229 9.17 25.48 16.76
N LEU A 230 8.96 24.20 17.08
CA LEU A 230 7.64 23.65 17.38
C LEU A 230 7.30 23.80 18.89
N THR A 231 6.05 23.54 19.25
CA THR A 231 5.59 23.47 20.63
C THR A 231 6.43 22.46 21.42
N LYS A 232 6.92 22.83 22.60
CA LYS A 232 7.86 22.02 23.40
C LYS A 232 7.42 20.58 23.64
N THR A 233 6.12 20.34 23.81
CA THR A 233 5.55 19.00 24.03
C THR A 233 5.72 18.07 22.83
N LEU A 234 5.98 18.61 21.63
CA LEU A 234 6.20 17.85 20.40
C LEU A 234 7.66 17.44 20.19
N ALA A 235 8.62 18.05 20.90
CA ALA A 235 10.04 17.81 20.68
C ALA A 235 10.43 16.34 20.89
N ILE A 236 9.98 15.73 21.99
CA ILE A 236 10.26 14.31 22.30
C ILE A 236 9.51 13.38 21.34
N PRO A 237 8.18 13.49 21.12
CA PRO A 237 7.46 12.66 20.15
C PRO A 237 8.05 12.74 18.73
N MET A 238 8.44 13.94 18.28
CA MET A 238 9.09 14.16 16.99
C MET A 238 10.42 13.41 16.89
N MET A 239 11.25 13.49 17.93
CA MET A 239 12.56 12.82 17.93
C MET A 239 12.44 11.30 18.06
N LEU A 240 11.50 10.81 18.87
CA LEU A 240 11.23 9.38 18.97
C LEU A 240 10.77 8.81 17.62
N ALA A 241 9.87 9.52 16.93
CA ALA A 241 9.44 9.16 15.58
C ALA A 241 10.61 9.13 14.59
N ALA A 242 11.49 10.12 14.65
CA ALA A 242 12.71 10.18 13.83
C ALA A 242 13.69 9.04 14.13
N GLN A 243 13.92 8.72 15.40
CA GLN A 243 14.83 7.64 15.82
C GLN A 243 14.30 6.27 15.40
N GLN A 244 12.99 6.06 15.55
CA GLN A 244 12.33 4.84 15.10
C GLN A 244 12.45 4.68 13.57
N ARG A 245 12.41 5.79 12.83
CA ARG A 245 12.54 5.80 11.37
C ARG A 245 13.97 5.62 10.86
N CYS A 246 14.93 6.29 11.49
CA CYS A 246 16.33 6.27 11.08
C CYS A 246 17.22 6.12 12.33
N PRO A 247 17.47 4.88 12.80
CA PRO A 247 18.27 4.65 14.01
C PRO A 247 19.68 5.25 13.94
N ALA A 248 20.24 5.42 12.74
CA ALA A 248 21.55 6.02 12.52
C ALA A 248 21.66 7.49 12.98
N ILE A 249 20.54 8.21 13.12
CA ILE A 249 20.58 9.62 13.56
C ILE A 249 21.13 9.76 14.97
N VAL A 250 21.03 8.73 15.82
CA VAL A 250 21.51 8.77 17.21
C VAL A 250 23.02 8.95 17.30
N SER A 251 23.76 8.57 16.26
CA SER A 251 25.20 8.72 16.15
C SER A 251 25.64 10.11 15.67
N THR A 252 24.69 10.98 15.33
CA THR A 252 25.01 12.34 14.86
C THR A 252 25.31 13.28 16.03
N HIS A 253 26.18 14.27 15.78
CA HIS A 253 26.47 15.31 16.75
C HIS A 253 25.22 16.13 17.12
N ALA A 254 24.37 16.44 16.12
CA ALA A 254 23.13 17.17 16.31
C ALA A 254 22.16 16.45 17.26
N TYR A 255 22.02 15.12 17.14
CA TYR A 255 21.21 14.34 18.07
C TYR A 255 21.74 14.42 19.51
N SER A 256 23.05 14.33 19.70
CA SER A 256 23.67 14.40 21.02
C SER A 256 23.45 15.77 21.70
N GLN A 257 23.54 16.85 20.93
CA GLN A 257 23.23 18.21 21.42
C GLN A 257 21.77 18.34 21.82
N TRP A 258 20.85 17.87 20.97
CA TRP A 258 19.43 17.86 21.28
C TRP A 258 19.14 17.03 22.55
N ALA A 259 19.72 15.83 22.67
CA ALA A 259 19.50 14.96 23.82
C ALA A 259 19.96 15.62 25.14
N ALA A 260 21.10 16.31 25.12
CA ALA A 260 21.58 17.08 26.27
C ALA A 260 20.62 18.22 26.68
N GLN A 261 20.01 18.90 25.70
CA GLN A 261 19.06 19.98 25.93
C GLN A 261 17.74 19.49 26.54
N TYR A 262 17.24 18.34 26.09
CA TYR A 262 15.93 17.80 26.50
C TYR A 262 16.03 16.71 27.59
N ALA A 263 17.23 16.45 28.14
CA ALA A 263 17.48 15.43 29.15
C ALA A 263 16.54 15.52 30.37
N HIS A 264 16.20 16.74 30.81
CA HIS A 264 15.31 17.01 31.95
C HIS A 264 13.83 16.67 31.70
N LEU A 265 13.44 16.35 30.46
CA LEU A 265 12.08 15.95 30.08
C LEU A 265 11.98 14.45 29.76
N MET A 266 13.11 13.73 29.77
CA MET A 266 13.18 12.29 29.50
C MET A 266 13.21 11.43 30.76
N PHE A 267 13.29 12.05 31.93
CA PHE A 267 13.29 11.45 33.28
C PHE A 267 12.35 12.24 34.19
#